data_AF-A0A7W1FTU2-F1
#
_entry.id   AF-A0A7W1FTU2-F1
#
_cell.length_a   1.000
_cell.length_b   1.000
_cell.length_c   1.000
_cell.angle_alpha   90.00
_cell.angle_beta   90.00
_cell.angle_gamma   90.00
#
_symmetry.space_group_name_H-M   'P 1'
#
loop_
_entity.id
_entity.type
_entity.pdbx_description
1 polymer ?
#
loop_
_entity_poly.entity_id
_entity_poly.type
_entity_poly.pdbx_seq_one_letter_code
_entity_poly.pdbx_strand_id
1 'polypeptide(L)'
;MRSPVEPTAAYFSISGYGHRHYLVMLAPAVAALVGIGAVALWRDYRSPGWRGWLLPLTLAGMAAVQSYMLFDYPVWRAWMIPAVAGLCLVAAGVLTLARLKSSSRVRSYAVSAAAAGVLTLLAAPAAWAAYDVLSSQTGGSLPAAGPRPAEEEGGPGWPGGPGGSPRGGGPGGPGGPGGREADPVLMEYLQANKGDATYLVAGPSSMPLSPIILGTDEPVINLGGFMGRDPAVTSEELTGLLDEGAVRFFLLQDRERMEEMRAEREAEQEASGGSAPQGPPPGGPPSADNESVTWVQDNCEKVPEELWKSPEEEEEQGGGGPGGPGRAQALYDCAAGGS
;
A
#
# COMPACT_ATOMS: atom_id res chain seq x y z
N MET A 1 6.71 -36.67 -0.24
CA MET A 1 7.07 -35.24 -0.18
C MET A 1 5.91 -34.46 -0.77
N ARG A 2 5.03 -33.89 0.08
CA ARG A 2 3.92 -33.01 -0.33
C ARG A 2 4.47 -31.61 -0.47
N SER A 3 4.35 -31.01 -1.65
CA SER A 3 4.81 -29.66 -1.96
C SER A 3 3.97 -28.62 -1.20
N PRO A 4 4.56 -27.72 -0.40
CA PRO A 4 3.84 -26.73 0.42
C PRO A 4 3.20 -25.56 -0.35
N VAL A 5 3.06 -25.67 -1.68
CA VAL A 5 2.65 -24.54 -2.54
C VAL A 5 1.13 -24.51 -2.81
N GLU A 6 0.41 -25.61 -2.58
CA GLU A 6 -1.04 -25.69 -2.80
C GLU A 6 -1.94 -25.00 -1.74
N PRO A 7 -1.60 -24.93 -0.43
CA PRO A 7 -2.51 -24.30 0.53
C PRO A 7 -2.51 -22.77 0.47
N THR A 8 -1.45 -22.13 -0.03
CA THR A 8 -1.33 -20.66 0.00
C THR A 8 -2.20 -19.98 -1.04
N ALA A 9 -2.20 -20.46 -2.29
CA ALA A 9 -3.01 -19.88 -3.36
C ALA A 9 -4.53 -20.02 -3.08
N ALA A 10 -4.96 -21.19 -2.59
CA ALA A 10 -6.36 -21.42 -2.22
C ALA A 10 -6.79 -20.58 -1.00
N TYR A 11 -5.91 -20.43 -0.01
CA TYR A 11 -6.17 -19.58 1.17
C TYR A 11 -6.38 -18.11 0.78
N PHE A 12 -5.50 -17.55 -0.05
CA PHE A 12 -5.62 -16.15 -0.47
C PHE A 12 -6.78 -15.87 -1.44
N SER A 13 -7.27 -16.89 -2.18
CA SER A 13 -8.50 -16.76 -2.98
C SER A 13 -9.78 -16.73 -2.15
N ILE A 14 -9.76 -17.29 -0.93
CA ILE A 14 -10.94 -17.36 -0.05
C ILE A 14 -10.92 -16.24 1.00
N SER A 15 -9.74 -15.76 1.40
CA SER A 15 -9.62 -14.85 2.55
C SER A 15 -10.10 -13.43 2.30
N GLY A 16 -10.33 -12.98 1.07
CA GLY A 16 -10.84 -11.62 0.76
C GLY A 16 -9.90 -10.45 1.15
N TYR A 17 -8.83 -10.71 1.91
CA TYR A 17 -7.83 -9.76 2.39
C TYR A 17 -6.45 -9.97 1.76
N GLY A 18 -6.41 -10.36 0.48
CA GLY A 18 -5.17 -10.59 -0.25
C GLY A 18 -4.57 -9.27 -0.75
N HIS A 19 -3.63 -8.70 -0.03
CA HIS A 19 -2.79 -7.65 -0.61
C HIS A 19 -1.91 -8.24 -1.72
N ARG A 20 -1.75 -7.49 -2.82
CA ARG A 20 -1.05 -7.93 -4.05
C ARG A 20 0.35 -8.50 -3.82
N HIS A 21 1.05 -8.02 -2.79
CA HIS A 21 2.40 -8.46 -2.47
C HIS A 21 2.48 -9.93 -2.02
N TYR A 22 1.40 -10.55 -1.52
CA TYR A 22 1.42 -11.97 -1.16
C TYR A 22 1.72 -12.89 -2.34
N LEU A 23 1.46 -12.45 -3.58
CA LEU A 23 1.81 -13.20 -4.78
C LEU A 23 3.32 -13.35 -4.98
N VAL A 24 4.15 -12.53 -4.32
CA VAL A 24 5.61 -12.66 -4.37
C VAL A 24 6.08 -14.03 -3.90
N MET A 25 5.33 -14.67 -2.99
CA MET A 25 5.66 -16.01 -2.48
C MET A 25 5.61 -17.08 -3.59
N LEU A 26 4.88 -16.82 -4.68
CA LEU A 26 4.82 -17.72 -5.84
C LEU A 26 6.00 -17.53 -6.81
N ALA A 27 6.75 -16.44 -6.70
CA ALA A 27 7.79 -16.07 -7.66
C ALA A 27 8.87 -17.16 -7.86
N PRO A 28 9.41 -17.82 -6.81
CA PRO A 28 10.41 -18.88 -7.01
C PRO A 28 9.87 -20.09 -7.77
N ALA A 29 8.63 -20.49 -7.48
CA ALA A 29 7.97 -21.62 -8.14
C ALA A 29 7.69 -21.30 -9.61
N VAL A 30 7.18 -20.10 -9.90
CA VAL A 30 6.94 -19.63 -11.27
C VAL A 30 8.25 -19.54 -12.05
N ALA A 31 9.32 -18.98 -11.46
CA ALA A 31 10.64 -18.89 -12.10
C ALA A 31 11.19 -20.28 -12.46
N ALA A 32 11.04 -21.26 -11.57
CA ALA A 32 11.45 -22.64 -11.83
C ALA A 32 10.65 -23.25 -13.00
N LEU A 33 9.33 -23.06 -13.04
CA LEU A 33 8.47 -23.54 -14.13
C LEU A 33 8.81 -22.89 -15.47
N VAL A 34 9.09 -21.59 -15.49
CA VAL A 34 9.52 -20.87 -16.71
C VAL A 34 10.86 -21.41 -17.20
N GLY A 35 11.83 -21.62 -16.31
CA GLY A 35 13.13 -22.19 -16.67
C GLY A 35 13.03 -23.60 -17.23
N ILE A 36 12.26 -24.48 -16.57
CA ILE A 36 12.02 -25.86 -17.04
C ILE A 36 11.26 -25.86 -18.36
N GLY A 37 10.22 -25.04 -18.48
CA GLY A 37 9.40 -24.91 -19.68
C GLY A 37 10.20 -24.43 -20.89
N ALA A 38 11.09 -23.45 -20.72
CA ALA A 38 11.97 -22.98 -21.79
C ALA A 38 12.90 -24.09 -22.30
N VAL A 39 13.50 -24.87 -21.39
CA VAL A 39 14.36 -26.01 -21.77
C VAL A 39 13.56 -27.13 -22.44
N ALA A 40 12.35 -27.42 -21.95
CA ALA A 40 11.46 -28.44 -22.53
C ALA A 40 11.03 -28.05 -23.95
N LEU A 41 10.55 -26.81 -24.16
CA LEU A 41 10.14 -26.31 -25.46
C LEU A 41 11.30 -26.27 -26.47
N TRP A 42 12.51 -25.97 -26.01
CA TRP A 42 13.70 -26.00 -26.87
C TRP A 42 14.08 -27.42 -27.31
N ARG A 43 13.96 -28.40 -26.41
CA ARG A 43 14.17 -29.82 -26.75
C ARG A 43 13.12 -30.30 -27.75
N ASP A 44 11.86 -29.96 -27.53
CA ASP A 44 10.77 -30.27 -28.45
C ASP A 44 10.93 -29.56 -29.80
N TYR A 45 11.42 -28.32 -29.81
CA TYR A 45 11.74 -27.58 -31.03
C TYR A 45 12.74 -28.32 -31.92
N ARG A 46 13.80 -28.89 -31.33
CA ARG A 46 14.80 -29.69 -32.05
C ARG A 46 14.32 -31.08 -32.45
N SER A 47 13.27 -31.60 -31.83
CA SER A 47 12.72 -32.90 -32.15
C SER A 47 11.95 -32.88 -33.49
N PRO A 48 12.07 -33.94 -34.31
CA PRO A 48 11.22 -34.10 -35.49
C PRO A 48 9.78 -34.38 -35.05
N GLY A 49 8.81 -33.64 -35.60
CA GLY A 49 7.39 -33.81 -35.30
C GLY A 49 6.63 -32.51 -35.07
N TRP A 50 5.38 -32.62 -34.64
CA TRP A 50 4.49 -31.47 -34.44
C TRP A 50 4.88 -30.62 -33.21
N ARG A 51 5.50 -31.23 -32.19
CA ARG A 51 5.81 -30.57 -30.91
C ARG A 51 6.71 -29.36 -31.04
N GLY A 52 7.60 -29.33 -32.01
CA GLY A 52 8.46 -28.16 -32.15
C GLY A 52 7.80 -26.93 -32.79
N TRP A 53 6.51 -26.99 -33.11
CA TRP A 53 5.70 -25.79 -33.36
C TRP A 53 5.28 -25.10 -32.05
N LEU A 54 5.41 -25.76 -30.89
CA LEU A 54 5.04 -25.18 -29.60
C LEU A 54 5.87 -23.94 -29.26
N LEU A 55 7.18 -23.95 -29.50
CA LEU A 55 8.06 -22.80 -29.20
C LEU A 55 7.62 -21.50 -29.93
N PRO A 56 7.47 -21.44 -31.26
CA PRO A 56 7.00 -20.23 -31.93
C PRO A 56 5.56 -19.85 -31.55
N LEU A 57 4.68 -20.84 -31.31
CA LEU A 57 3.32 -20.59 -30.82
C LEU A 57 3.31 -19.96 -29.42
N THR A 58 4.15 -20.45 -28.50
CA THR A 58 4.27 -19.89 -27.15
C THR A 58 4.82 -18.47 -27.14
N LEU A 59 5.80 -18.16 -28.00
CA LEU A 59 6.30 -16.78 -28.16
C LEU A 59 5.21 -15.84 -28.66
N ALA A 60 4.45 -16.25 -29.68
CA ALA A 60 3.34 -15.45 -30.19
C ALA A 60 2.22 -15.30 -29.15
N GLY A 61 1.88 -16.37 -28.43
CA GLY A 61 0.88 -16.37 -27.38
C GLY A 61 1.25 -15.45 -26.21
N MET A 62 2.49 -15.50 -25.74
CA MET A 62 2.95 -14.60 -24.66
C MET A 62 2.99 -13.15 -25.11
N ALA A 63 3.41 -12.87 -26.35
CA ALA A 63 3.36 -11.52 -26.90
C ALA A 63 1.91 -10.98 -26.96
N ALA A 64 0.93 -11.82 -27.29
CA ALA A 64 -0.48 -11.44 -27.30
C ALA A 64 -1.01 -11.15 -25.89
N VAL A 65 -0.72 -12.02 -24.91
CA VAL A 65 -1.12 -11.81 -23.51
C VAL A 65 -0.50 -10.54 -22.94
N GLN A 66 0.79 -10.32 -23.20
CA GLN A 66 1.49 -9.12 -22.74
C GLN A 66 0.91 -7.86 -23.41
N SER A 67 0.60 -7.92 -24.71
CA SER A 67 -0.05 -6.81 -25.42
C SER A 67 -1.45 -6.50 -24.87
N TYR A 68 -2.21 -7.53 -24.50
CA TYR A 68 -3.52 -7.37 -23.87
C TYR A 68 -3.40 -6.67 -22.52
N MET A 69 -2.48 -7.12 -21.65
CA MET A 69 -2.22 -6.47 -20.36
C MET A 69 -1.78 -5.00 -20.52
N LEU A 70 -1.02 -4.69 -21.57
CA LEU A 70 -0.55 -3.33 -21.83
C LEU A 70 -1.63 -2.40 -22.42
N PHE A 71 -2.76 -2.94 -22.88
CA PHE A 71 -3.79 -2.17 -23.59
C PHE A 71 -4.39 -1.07 -22.71
N ASP A 72 -4.56 -1.37 -21.42
CA ASP A 72 -5.14 -0.47 -20.41
C ASP A 72 -4.19 0.65 -19.97
N TYR A 73 -2.93 0.64 -20.47
CA TYR A 73 -1.90 1.62 -20.10
C TYR A 73 -1.59 2.55 -21.28
N PRO A 74 -2.28 3.70 -21.41
CA PRO A 74 -2.22 4.54 -22.61
C PRO A 74 -0.83 5.11 -22.93
N VAL A 75 0.00 5.35 -21.90
CA VAL A 75 1.39 5.81 -22.09
C VAL A 75 2.31 4.67 -22.55
N TRP A 76 2.10 3.47 -22.04
CA TRP A 76 2.96 2.31 -22.31
C TRP A 76 2.58 1.60 -23.61
N ARG A 77 1.28 1.55 -23.94
CA ARG A 77 0.77 0.87 -25.14
C ARG A 77 1.38 1.37 -26.44
N ALA A 78 1.68 2.67 -26.53
CA ALA A 78 2.09 3.32 -27.77
C ALA A 78 3.46 2.84 -28.27
N TRP A 79 4.35 2.45 -27.37
CA TRP A 79 5.72 2.05 -27.71
C TRP A 79 6.07 0.62 -27.29
N MET A 80 5.54 0.12 -26.18
CA MET A 80 5.87 -1.24 -25.71
C MET A 80 5.12 -2.33 -26.47
N ILE A 81 3.85 -2.14 -26.84
CA ILE A 81 3.12 -3.13 -27.65
C ILE A 81 3.81 -3.37 -28.99
N PRO A 82 4.09 -2.34 -29.83
CA PRO A 82 4.75 -2.58 -31.11
C PRO A 82 6.16 -3.15 -30.94
N ALA A 83 6.91 -2.75 -29.90
CA ALA A 83 8.23 -3.30 -29.63
C ALA A 83 8.18 -4.79 -29.24
N VAL A 84 7.38 -5.15 -28.24
CA VAL A 84 7.28 -6.54 -27.74
C VAL A 84 6.64 -7.45 -28.77
N ALA A 85 5.50 -7.05 -29.36
CA ALA A 85 4.82 -7.84 -30.36
C ALA A 85 5.67 -8.00 -31.63
N GLY A 86 6.27 -6.90 -32.12
CA GLY A 86 7.11 -6.92 -33.31
C GLY A 86 8.33 -7.83 -33.15
N LEU A 87 9.09 -7.68 -32.06
CA LEU A 87 10.29 -8.49 -31.82
C LEU A 87 9.95 -9.98 -31.60
N CYS A 88 8.87 -10.28 -30.86
CA CYS A 88 8.46 -11.67 -30.65
C CYS A 88 7.94 -12.34 -31.94
N LEU A 89 7.20 -11.61 -32.78
CA LEU A 89 6.74 -12.12 -34.08
C LEU A 89 7.90 -12.34 -35.04
N VAL A 90 8.91 -11.46 -35.06
CA VAL A 90 10.14 -11.66 -35.84
C VAL A 90 10.88 -12.91 -35.36
N ALA A 91 11.06 -13.08 -34.04
CA ALA A 91 11.68 -14.27 -33.47
C ALA A 91 10.91 -15.55 -33.85
N ALA A 92 9.58 -15.54 -33.70
CA ALA A 92 8.72 -16.67 -34.07
C ALA A 92 8.78 -16.97 -35.58
N GLY A 93 8.87 -15.95 -36.43
CA GLY A 93 9.03 -16.08 -37.88
C GLY A 93 10.37 -16.72 -38.25
N VAL A 94 11.48 -16.28 -37.64
CA VAL A 94 12.81 -16.88 -37.84
C VAL A 94 12.81 -18.34 -37.39
N LEU A 95 12.21 -18.65 -36.25
CA LEU A 95 12.09 -20.03 -35.74
C LEU A 95 11.22 -20.91 -36.66
N THR A 96 10.17 -20.36 -37.23
CA THR A 96 9.31 -21.05 -38.21
C THR A 96 10.07 -21.33 -39.51
N LEU A 97 10.79 -20.34 -40.02
CA LEU A 97 11.61 -20.47 -41.23
C LEU A 97 12.77 -21.46 -41.05
N ALA A 98 13.44 -21.43 -39.89
CA ALA A 98 14.50 -22.38 -39.53
C ALA A 98 14.01 -23.82 -39.41
N ARG A 99 12.71 -24.00 -39.11
CA ARG A 99 12.07 -25.32 -39.08
C ARG A 99 11.69 -25.81 -40.49
N LEU A 100 11.18 -24.92 -41.33
CA LEU A 100 10.74 -25.26 -42.69
C LEU A 100 11.90 -25.44 -43.68
N LYS A 101 13.01 -24.71 -43.50
CA LYS A 101 14.19 -24.79 -44.38
C LYS A 101 15.34 -25.53 -43.69
N SER A 102 15.76 -26.65 -44.27
CA SER A 102 16.93 -27.45 -43.84
C SER A 102 18.28 -26.81 -44.22
N SER A 103 18.41 -25.49 -44.10
CA SER A 103 19.67 -24.79 -44.37
C SER A 103 20.45 -24.57 -43.07
N SER A 104 21.72 -24.98 -43.03
CA SER A 104 22.59 -24.83 -41.86
C SER A 104 22.73 -23.39 -41.37
N ARG A 105 22.72 -22.41 -42.30
CA ARG A 105 22.75 -20.98 -41.99
C ARG A 105 21.52 -20.54 -41.20
N VAL A 106 20.32 -20.90 -41.66
CA VAL A 106 19.04 -20.51 -41.02
C VAL A 106 18.91 -21.18 -39.65
N ARG A 107 19.38 -22.41 -39.51
CA ARG A 107 19.40 -23.14 -38.23
C ARG A 107 20.34 -22.51 -37.19
N SER A 108 21.44 -21.86 -37.63
CA SER A 108 22.34 -21.15 -36.71
C SER A 108 21.67 -19.93 -36.05
N TYR A 109 20.81 -19.22 -36.79
CA TYR A 109 20.06 -18.07 -36.28
C TYR A 109 18.91 -18.44 -35.35
N ALA A 110 18.50 -19.71 -35.29
CA ALA A 110 17.42 -20.17 -34.41
C ALA A 110 17.75 -20.00 -32.92
N VAL A 111 19.02 -20.20 -32.53
CA VAL A 111 19.45 -20.04 -31.14
C VAL A 111 19.42 -18.57 -30.73
N SER A 112 19.95 -17.68 -31.57
CA SER A 112 19.93 -16.23 -31.32
C SER A 112 18.51 -15.68 -31.33
N ALA A 113 17.63 -16.17 -32.21
CA ALA A 113 16.23 -15.76 -32.25
C ALA A 113 15.45 -16.18 -31.01
N ALA A 114 15.68 -17.41 -30.51
CA ALA A 114 15.07 -17.87 -29.27
C ALA A 114 15.56 -17.06 -28.06
N ALA A 115 16.86 -16.81 -27.95
CA ALA A 115 17.43 -15.98 -26.89
C ALA A 115 16.90 -14.53 -26.94
N ALA A 116 16.85 -13.93 -28.13
CA ALA A 116 16.30 -12.59 -28.32
C ALA A 116 14.81 -12.52 -27.93
N GLY A 117 14.00 -13.50 -28.33
CA GLY A 117 12.58 -13.56 -27.96
C GLY A 117 12.35 -13.64 -26.46
N VAL A 118 13.14 -14.46 -25.74
CA VAL A 118 13.08 -14.55 -24.27
C VAL A 118 13.48 -13.21 -23.62
N LEU A 119 14.55 -12.58 -24.10
CA LEU A 119 14.98 -11.27 -23.60
C LEU A 119 13.94 -10.18 -23.84
N THR A 120 13.25 -10.19 -24.99
CA THR A 120 12.16 -9.26 -25.27
C THR A 120 10.99 -9.44 -24.29
N LEU A 121 10.59 -10.68 -24.01
CA LEU A 121 9.51 -10.96 -23.05
C LEU A 121 9.85 -10.47 -21.64
N LEU A 122 11.13 -10.54 -21.25
CA LEU A 122 11.62 -10.05 -19.96
C LEU A 122 11.71 -8.52 -19.88
N ALA A 123 11.74 -7.81 -21.02
CA ALA A 123 11.96 -6.37 -21.04
C ALA A 123 10.84 -5.58 -20.37
N ALA A 124 9.56 -5.92 -20.59
CA ALA A 124 8.47 -5.17 -19.95
C ALA A 124 8.35 -5.42 -18.44
N PRO A 125 8.39 -6.66 -17.93
CA PRO A 125 8.43 -6.91 -16.49
C PRO A 125 9.63 -6.24 -15.81
N ALA A 126 10.80 -6.24 -16.46
CA ALA A 126 11.98 -5.55 -15.94
C ALA A 126 11.80 -4.03 -15.92
N ALA A 127 11.21 -3.45 -16.96
CA ALA A 127 10.92 -2.02 -17.01
C ALA A 127 9.92 -1.60 -15.92
N TRP A 128 8.91 -2.42 -15.64
CA TRP A 128 7.93 -2.17 -14.57
C TRP A 128 8.53 -2.32 -13.17
N ALA A 129 9.36 -3.34 -12.94
CA ALA A 129 10.08 -3.47 -11.67
C ALA A 129 11.05 -2.32 -11.44
N ALA A 130 11.77 -1.89 -12.48
CA ALA A 130 12.67 -0.74 -12.41
C ALA A 130 11.92 0.57 -12.16
N TYR A 131 10.76 0.77 -12.81
CA TYR A 131 9.91 1.93 -12.59
C TYR A 131 9.46 2.03 -11.14
N ASP A 132 8.98 0.93 -10.55
CA ASP A 132 8.57 0.89 -9.14
C ASP A 132 9.74 1.27 -8.22
N VAL A 133 10.91 0.64 -8.36
CA VAL A 133 12.10 0.96 -7.54
C VAL A 133 12.53 2.42 -7.66
N LEU A 134 12.47 2.99 -8.86
CA LEU A 134 12.92 4.36 -9.12
C LEU A 134 11.88 5.42 -8.73
N SER A 135 10.59 5.08 -8.71
CA SER A 135 9.50 6.03 -8.45
C SER A 135 8.90 5.90 -7.04
N SER A 136 9.10 4.78 -6.33
CA SER A 136 8.57 4.52 -4.99
C SER A 136 9.41 5.11 -3.84
N GLN A 137 10.21 6.15 -4.10
CA GLN A 137 10.99 6.84 -3.05
C GLN A 137 10.12 7.44 -1.92
N THR A 138 8.79 7.43 -2.05
CA THR A 138 7.80 7.87 -1.06
C THR A 138 7.01 6.71 -0.45
N GLY A 139 7.70 5.75 0.18
CA GLY A 139 7.14 4.95 1.28
C GLY A 139 5.80 4.22 1.01
N GLY A 140 5.56 3.73 -0.21
CA GLY A 140 4.32 3.03 -0.54
C GLY A 140 4.17 1.77 0.32
N SER A 141 3.12 1.69 1.14
CA SER A 141 2.87 0.58 2.09
C SER A 141 2.57 -0.77 1.41
N LEU A 142 2.42 -0.79 0.08
CA LEU A 142 2.14 -1.98 -0.72
C LEU A 142 2.99 -1.98 -1.98
N PRO A 143 4.13 -2.72 -2.01
CA PRO A 143 4.94 -2.84 -3.21
C PRO A 143 4.14 -3.60 -4.29
N ALA A 144 4.00 -2.99 -5.46
CA ALA A 144 3.31 -3.58 -6.59
C ALA A 144 3.99 -3.14 -7.89
N ALA A 145 4.52 -4.10 -8.66
CA ALA A 145 5.19 -3.80 -9.91
C ALA A 145 4.17 -3.37 -10.99
N GLY A 146 4.39 -2.20 -11.59
CA GLY A 146 3.65 -1.70 -12.74
C GLY A 146 3.08 -0.29 -12.53
N PRO A 147 2.82 0.46 -13.62
CA PRO A 147 2.01 1.67 -13.55
C PRO A 147 0.64 1.31 -12.94
N ARG A 148 0.12 2.11 -12.00
CA ARG A 148 -1.25 1.93 -11.53
C ARG A 148 -2.19 2.38 -12.66
N PRO A 149 -3.19 1.56 -13.07
CA PRO A 149 -4.18 2.03 -14.04
C PRO A 149 -4.88 3.26 -13.46
N ALA A 150 -5.21 4.24 -14.31
CA ALA A 150 -5.93 5.45 -13.88
C ALA A 150 -7.29 5.12 -13.23
N GLU A 151 -7.85 3.93 -13.50
CA GLU A 151 -9.07 3.43 -12.87
C GLU A 151 -8.84 2.86 -11.46
N GLU A 152 -7.60 2.56 -11.08
CA GLU A 152 -7.23 2.15 -9.71
C GLU A 152 -6.97 3.33 -8.77
N GLU A 153 -7.00 4.58 -9.27
CA GLU A 153 -7.27 5.76 -8.43
C GLU A 153 -8.70 5.75 -7.85
N GLY A 154 -9.54 4.79 -8.29
CA GLY A 154 -10.89 4.54 -7.78
C GLY A 154 -11.23 3.04 -7.70
N GLY A 155 -10.31 2.21 -7.21
CA GLY A 155 -10.64 0.81 -6.88
C GLY A 155 -11.87 0.73 -5.95
N PRO A 156 -12.68 -0.36 -6.00
CA PRO A 156 -13.92 -0.45 -5.24
C PRO A 156 -13.60 -0.14 -3.78
N GLY A 157 -14.10 1.02 -3.34
CA GLY A 157 -13.99 1.44 -1.96
C GLY A 157 -14.51 0.34 -1.06
N TRP A 158 -14.02 0.35 0.19
CA TRP A 158 -14.65 -0.37 1.27
C TRP A 158 -16.18 -0.30 1.14
N PRO A 159 -16.91 -1.43 1.24
CA PRO A 159 -18.37 -1.39 1.26
C PRO A 159 -18.81 -0.46 2.41
N GLY A 160 -19.29 0.74 2.09
CA GLY A 160 -19.77 1.73 3.07
C GLY A 160 -19.04 3.09 3.14
N GLY A 161 -18.03 3.38 2.31
CA GLY A 161 -17.42 4.72 2.25
C GLY A 161 -18.22 5.72 1.39
N PRO A 162 -18.37 7.00 1.79
CA PRO A 162 -19.01 8.01 0.95
C PRO A 162 -18.25 8.17 -0.37
N GLY A 163 -18.98 8.13 -1.50
CA GLY A 163 -18.41 8.38 -2.81
C GLY A 163 -17.87 9.80 -2.89
N GLY A 164 -16.57 9.94 -3.17
CA GLY A 164 -15.93 11.25 -3.29
C GLY A 164 -14.62 11.21 -4.09
N SER A 165 -14.63 11.94 -5.21
CA SER A 165 -13.50 12.58 -5.90
C SER A 165 -12.37 11.71 -6.52
N PRO A 166 -12.06 11.86 -7.83
CA PRO A 166 -10.98 11.15 -8.55
C PRO A 166 -9.53 11.42 -8.10
N ARG A 167 -9.28 11.97 -6.91
CA ARG A 167 -7.93 12.41 -6.48
C ARG A 167 -7.59 12.08 -5.02
N GLY A 168 -8.37 11.22 -4.36
CA GLY A 168 -8.14 10.84 -2.97
C GLY A 168 -7.22 9.62 -2.84
N GLY A 169 -5.98 9.86 -2.41
CA GLY A 169 -4.98 8.81 -2.21
C GLY A 169 -5.46 7.69 -1.30
N GLY A 170 -5.34 6.44 -1.78
CA GLY A 170 -5.57 5.26 -0.96
C GLY A 170 -4.61 5.17 0.24
N PRO A 171 -4.75 4.13 1.11
CA PRO A 171 -3.99 3.96 2.36
C PRO A 171 -2.45 3.88 2.27
N GLY A 172 -1.87 4.19 1.11
CA GLY A 172 -0.43 4.22 0.84
C GLY A 172 -0.04 5.18 -0.29
N GLY A 173 -0.86 6.22 -0.55
CA GLY A 173 -0.42 7.40 -1.30
C GLY A 173 0.21 8.45 -0.36
N PRO A 174 0.81 9.54 -0.88
CA PRO A 174 1.38 10.65 -0.11
C PRO A 174 0.43 11.38 0.87
N GLY A 175 -0.79 10.88 1.08
CA GLY A 175 -1.75 11.35 2.07
C GLY A 175 -2.48 10.21 2.80
N GLY A 176 -1.99 8.98 2.68
CA GLY A 176 -2.46 7.83 3.46
C GLY A 176 -1.98 7.93 4.91
N PRO A 177 -2.69 7.34 5.88
CA PRO A 177 -2.40 7.52 7.31
C PRO A 177 -1.02 7.00 7.76
N GLY A 178 -0.28 6.25 6.92
CA GLY A 178 1.08 5.79 7.20
C GLY A 178 2.18 6.46 6.35
N GLY A 179 1.83 7.46 5.54
CA GLY A 179 2.76 8.19 4.67
C GLY A 179 2.88 9.68 5.01
N ARG A 180 2.34 10.12 6.16
CA ARG A 180 2.50 11.49 6.65
C ARG A 180 3.73 11.57 7.54
N GLU A 181 4.61 12.52 7.27
CA GLU A 181 5.64 12.93 8.22
C GLU A 181 4.96 13.55 9.46
N ALA A 182 5.59 13.44 10.64
CA ALA A 182 5.07 14.13 11.82
C ALA A 182 5.37 15.63 11.68
N ASP A 183 4.49 16.49 12.19
CA ASP A 183 4.74 17.93 12.26
C ASP A 183 6.05 18.19 13.04
N PRO A 184 7.06 18.87 12.45
CA PRO A 184 8.30 19.19 13.15
C PRO A 184 8.08 20.04 14.40
N VAL A 185 7.06 20.91 14.42
CA VAL A 185 6.71 21.74 15.59
C VAL A 185 6.21 20.87 16.73
N LEU A 186 5.38 19.84 16.43
CA LEU A 186 4.94 18.87 17.42
C LEU A 186 6.14 18.10 18.00
N MET A 187 7.05 17.62 17.15
CA MET A 187 8.22 16.87 17.61
C MET A 187 9.14 17.73 18.49
N GLU A 188 9.41 18.97 18.09
CA GLU A 188 10.21 19.91 18.87
C GLU A 188 9.55 20.23 20.22
N TYR A 189 8.23 20.47 20.22
CA TYR A 189 7.47 20.70 21.44
C TYR A 189 7.57 19.51 22.40
N LEU A 190 7.33 18.28 21.91
CA LEU A 190 7.39 17.08 22.73
C LEU A 190 8.79 16.89 23.32
N GLN A 191 9.85 17.02 22.52
CA GLN A 191 11.23 16.86 22.98
C GLN A 191 11.62 17.91 24.02
N ALA A 192 11.21 19.16 23.82
CA ALA A 192 11.49 20.26 24.74
C ALA A 192 10.77 20.11 26.08
N ASN A 193 9.60 19.46 26.10
CA ASN A 193 8.72 19.40 27.28
C ASN A 193 8.62 18.02 27.95
N LYS A 194 9.25 16.97 27.37
CA LYS A 194 9.24 15.59 27.89
C LYS A 194 9.68 15.50 29.36
N GLY A 195 10.62 16.37 29.78
CA GLY A 195 11.24 16.29 31.09
C GLY A 195 12.00 14.97 31.26
N ASP A 196 11.84 14.33 32.42
CA ASP A 196 12.47 13.04 32.75
C ASP A 196 11.64 11.82 32.30
N ALA A 197 10.55 12.04 31.56
CA ALA A 197 9.69 10.94 31.12
C ALA A 197 10.46 9.96 30.21
N THR A 198 10.18 8.67 30.35
CA THR A 198 10.81 7.63 29.54
C THR A 198 10.31 7.69 28.11
N TYR A 199 8.99 7.83 27.94
CA TYR A 199 8.31 7.86 26.64
C TYR A 199 7.96 9.29 26.24
N LEU A 200 8.18 9.61 24.95
CA LEU A 200 7.97 10.97 24.42
C LEU A 200 6.48 11.32 24.36
N VAL A 201 5.65 10.39 23.90
CA VAL A 201 4.21 10.56 23.75
C VAL A 201 3.51 9.20 23.72
N ALA A 202 2.26 9.15 24.18
CA ALA A 202 1.35 8.03 24.02
C ALA A 202 0.24 8.35 23.02
N GLY A 203 -0.30 7.34 22.34
CA GLY A 203 -1.36 7.54 21.34
C GLY A 203 -2.19 6.28 21.10
N PRO A 204 -3.30 6.37 20.35
CA PRO A 204 -4.28 5.29 20.28
C PRO A 204 -3.81 4.09 19.44
N SER A 205 -2.81 4.29 18.56
CA SER A 205 -2.32 3.27 17.64
C SER A 205 -0.95 3.64 17.06
N SER A 206 -0.31 2.70 16.36
CA SER A 206 0.99 2.93 15.73
C SER A 206 0.94 3.92 14.56
N MET A 207 -0.23 4.10 13.92
CA MET A 207 -0.35 4.95 12.72
C MET A 207 0.06 6.41 12.94
N PRO A 208 -0.51 7.15 13.92
CA PRO A 208 -0.10 8.53 14.19
C PRO A 208 1.27 8.64 14.87
N LEU A 209 1.76 7.58 15.54
CA LEU A 209 3.01 7.67 16.31
C LEU A 209 4.26 7.22 15.52
N SER A 210 4.12 6.37 14.49
CA SER A 210 5.27 5.88 13.73
C SER A 210 6.14 7.00 13.15
N PRO A 211 5.58 8.08 12.55
CA PRO A 211 6.38 9.19 12.05
C PRO A 211 7.15 9.94 13.15
N ILE A 212 6.60 10.02 14.37
CA ILE A 212 7.25 10.63 15.53
C ILE A 212 8.46 9.80 15.95
N ILE A 213 8.33 8.46 16.03
CA ILE A 213 9.45 7.57 16.34
C ILE A 213 10.57 7.76 15.32
N LEU A 214 10.24 7.77 14.02
CA LEU A 214 11.24 7.90 12.95
C LEU A 214 11.91 9.27 12.92
N GLY A 215 11.18 10.34 13.26
CA GLY A 215 11.72 11.69 13.29
C GLY A 215 12.52 12.04 14.55
N THR A 216 12.24 11.38 15.68
CA THR A 216 12.84 11.71 16.98
C THR A 216 13.81 10.67 17.53
N ASP A 217 13.74 9.42 17.06
CA ASP A 217 14.44 8.25 17.64
C ASP A 217 14.10 8.01 19.12
N GLU A 218 12.97 8.53 19.59
CA GLU A 218 12.49 8.42 20.97
C GLU A 218 11.39 7.36 21.11
N PRO A 219 11.30 6.65 22.25
CA PRO A 219 10.27 5.65 22.47
C PRO A 219 8.90 6.30 22.69
N VAL A 220 7.85 5.66 22.19
CA VAL A 220 6.44 6.08 22.33
C VAL A 220 5.59 4.91 22.84
N ILE A 221 4.40 5.19 23.35
CA ILE A 221 3.44 4.18 23.81
C ILE A 221 2.24 4.11 22.87
N ASN A 222 1.94 2.92 22.37
CA ASN A 222 0.68 2.65 21.69
C ASN A 222 -0.32 2.08 22.71
N LEU A 223 -1.40 2.82 22.98
CA LEU A 223 -2.49 2.38 23.87
C LEU A 223 -3.30 1.23 23.26
N GLY A 224 -3.32 1.14 21.92
CA GLY A 224 -3.89 0.03 21.18
C GLY A 224 -2.93 -0.55 20.12
N GLY A 225 -3.38 -1.59 19.41
CA GLY A 225 -2.62 -2.24 18.33
C GLY A 225 -2.39 -1.34 17.10
N PHE A 226 -1.96 -1.92 15.99
CA PHE A 226 -1.61 -1.16 14.76
C PHE A 226 -2.73 -0.21 14.30
N MET A 227 -3.99 -0.65 14.41
CA MET A 227 -5.19 0.14 14.11
C MET A 227 -5.96 0.59 15.37
N GLY A 228 -5.38 0.49 16.56
CA GLY A 228 -6.00 0.95 17.82
C GLY A 228 -7.17 0.10 18.35
N ARG A 229 -7.52 -1.01 17.69
CA ARG A 229 -8.65 -1.87 18.08
C ARG A 229 -8.34 -2.86 19.19
N ASP A 230 -7.10 -3.34 19.21
CA ASP A 230 -6.66 -4.30 20.22
C ASP A 230 -6.11 -3.50 21.40
N PRO A 231 -6.69 -3.57 22.61
CA PRO A 231 -6.16 -2.85 23.77
C PRO A 231 -4.79 -3.41 24.11
N ALA A 232 -3.75 -2.58 23.99
CA ALA A 232 -2.37 -2.97 24.27
C ALA A 232 -1.92 -2.55 25.66
N VAL A 233 -2.52 -1.48 26.20
CA VAL A 233 -2.27 -0.96 27.55
C VAL A 233 -3.61 -0.79 28.26
N THR A 234 -3.76 -1.44 29.41
CA THR A 234 -4.95 -1.33 30.26
C THR A 234 -4.98 0.01 31.02
N SER A 235 -6.13 0.39 31.57
CA SER A 235 -6.25 1.62 32.37
C SER A 235 -5.38 1.57 33.64
N GLU A 236 -5.27 0.40 34.29
CA GLU A 236 -4.39 0.20 35.46
C GLU A 236 -2.91 0.38 35.10
N GLU A 237 -2.45 -0.21 33.99
CA GLU A 237 -1.08 -0.03 33.51
C GLU A 237 -0.79 1.42 33.11
N LEU A 238 -1.77 2.10 32.51
CA LEU A 238 -1.65 3.52 32.19
C LEU A 238 -1.45 4.37 33.45
N THR A 239 -2.25 4.13 34.49
CA THR A 239 -2.10 4.86 35.76
C THR A 239 -0.73 4.63 36.39
N GLY A 240 -0.21 3.40 36.35
CA GLY A 240 1.16 3.12 36.81
C GLY A 240 2.23 3.89 36.03
N LEU A 241 2.10 4.00 34.71
CA LEU A 241 3.04 4.77 33.88
C LEU A 241 2.99 6.28 34.17
N LEU A 242 1.81 6.80 34.55
CA LEU A 242 1.65 8.20 34.95
C LEU A 242 2.24 8.45 36.34
N ASP A 243 1.96 7.55 37.30
CA ASP A 243 2.48 7.64 38.68
C ASP A 243 4.01 7.55 38.73
N GLU A 244 4.61 6.73 37.85
CA GLU A 244 6.06 6.62 37.69
C GLU A 244 6.66 7.82 36.92
N GLY A 245 5.83 8.70 36.35
CA GLY A 245 6.27 9.78 35.47
C GLY A 245 6.87 9.28 34.16
N ALA A 246 6.59 8.04 33.76
CA ALA A 246 7.16 7.40 32.58
C ALA A 246 6.61 8.00 31.27
N VAL A 247 5.40 8.57 31.29
CA VAL A 247 4.79 9.27 30.17
C VAL A 247 3.99 10.49 30.64
N ARG A 248 3.97 11.55 29.85
CA ARG A 248 3.28 12.81 30.16
C ARG A 248 2.28 13.22 29.09
N PHE A 249 2.68 13.12 27.83
CA PHE A 249 1.90 13.63 26.71
C PHE A 249 1.12 12.53 26.00
N PHE A 250 -0.09 12.88 25.55
CA PHE A 250 -0.98 11.99 24.81
C PHE A 250 -1.50 12.67 23.55
N LEU A 251 -1.22 12.08 22.38
CA LEU A 251 -1.74 12.52 21.09
C LEU A 251 -2.96 11.67 20.73
N LEU A 252 -4.15 12.24 20.91
CA LEU A 252 -5.43 11.55 20.78
C LEU A 252 -6.33 12.24 19.76
N GLN A 253 -7.45 11.59 19.40
CA GLN A 253 -8.48 12.25 18.61
C GLN A 253 -9.23 13.25 19.47
N ASP A 254 -9.50 14.44 18.94
CA ASP A 254 -10.26 15.50 19.57
C ASP A 254 -11.76 15.17 19.51
N ARG A 255 -12.32 14.81 20.67
CA ARG A 255 -13.73 14.42 20.81
C ARG A 255 -14.67 15.53 20.34
N GLU A 256 -14.41 16.77 20.73
CA GLU A 256 -15.27 17.92 20.44
C GLU A 256 -15.26 18.23 18.93
N ARG A 257 -14.07 18.25 18.33
CA ARG A 257 -13.93 18.49 16.89
C ARG A 257 -14.57 17.37 16.05
N MET A 258 -14.50 16.12 16.52
CA MET A 258 -15.14 14.98 15.86
C MET A 258 -16.68 15.06 15.90
N GLU A 259 -17.24 15.57 17.00
CA GLU A 259 -18.68 15.82 17.12
C GLU A 259 -19.13 16.96 16.20
N GLU A 260 -18.36 18.05 16.14
CA GLU A 260 -18.62 19.17 15.22
C GLU A 260 -18.60 18.72 13.75
N MET A 261 -17.57 17.99 13.33
CA MET A 261 -17.49 17.44 11.96
C MET A 261 -18.59 16.41 11.66
N ARG A 262 -19.15 15.75 12.68
CA ARG A 262 -20.32 14.88 12.49
C ARG A 262 -21.55 15.73 12.21
N ALA A 263 -21.78 16.78 13.01
CA ALA A 263 -22.89 17.71 12.82
C ALA A 263 -22.82 18.43 11.46
N GLU A 264 -21.63 18.86 11.04
CA GLU A 264 -21.40 19.47 9.72
C GLU A 264 -21.79 18.51 8.58
N ARG A 265 -21.35 17.25 8.66
CA ARG A 265 -21.68 16.22 7.65
C ARG A 265 -23.17 15.90 7.60
N GLU A 266 -23.82 15.85 8.75
CA GLU A 266 -25.27 15.66 8.84
C GLU A 266 -26.01 16.82 8.18
N ALA A 267 -25.58 18.07 8.44
CA ALA A 267 -26.16 19.26 7.80
C ALA A 267 -25.95 19.30 6.27
N GLU A 268 -24.76 18.94 5.78
CA GLU A 268 -24.48 18.83 4.33
C GLU A 268 -25.30 17.71 3.65
N GLN A 269 -25.55 16.62 4.35
CA GLN A 269 -26.37 15.50 3.87
C GLN A 269 -27.85 15.87 3.79
N GLU A 270 -28.37 16.54 4.82
CA GLU A 270 -29.72 17.11 4.82
C GLU A 270 -29.90 18.12 3.68
N ALA A 271 -28.88 18.93 3.40
CA ALA A 271 -28.88 19.87 2.28
C ALA A 271 -28.80 19.20 0.89
N SER A 272 -28.21 18.01 0.79
CA SER A 272 -28.03 17.27 -0.48
C SER A 272 -29.09 16.19 -0.76
N GLY A 273 -30.03 15.98 0.16
CA GLY A 273 -31.21 15.11 -0.04
C GLY A 273 -30.91 13.61 -0.07
N GLY A 274 -29.76 13.17 0.47
CA GLY A 274 -29.36 11.77 0.53
C GLY A 274 -29.82 11.06 1.81
N SER A 275 -30.37 9.85 1.69
CA SER A 275 -30.69 9.00 2.84
C SER A 275 -29.42 8.27 3.34
N ALA A 276 -29.04 8.45 4.61
CA ALA A 276 -27.93 7.70 5.21
C ALA A 276 -28.26 6.20 5.41
N PRO A 277 -27.27 5.29 5.34
CA PRO A 277 -27.35 4.00 6.00
C PRO A 277 -27.58 4.21 7.51
N GLN A 278 -28.59 3.54 8.07
CA GLN A 278 -28.88 3.61 9.51
C GLN A 278 -27.86 2.75 10.27
N GLY A 279 -26.87 3.40 10.87
CA GLY A 279 -25.94 2.79 11.81
C GLY A 279 -24.57 3.47 11.81
N PRO A 280 -23.80 3.40 12.91
CA PRO A 280 -22.38 3.75 12.87
C PRO A 280 -21.71 2.90 11.78
N PRO A 281 -20.74 3.45 11.02
CA PRO A 281 -20.02 2.67 10.01
C PRO A 281 -19.46 1.41 10.67
N PRO A 282 -19.61 0.21 10.07
CA PRO A 282 -19.02 -1.00 10.62
C PRO A 282 -17.51 -0.81 10.76
N GLY A 283 -17.03 -0.78 12.01
CA GLY A 283 -15.68 -0.36 12.36
C GLY A 283 -15.64 1.11 12.81
N GLY A 284 -16.22 1.39 13.98
CA GLY A 284 -16.13 2.69 14.65
C GLY A 284 -14.69 3.22 14.74
N PRO A 285 -14.51 4.52 15.00
CA PRO A 285 -13.18 5.12 15.04
C PRO A 285 -12.28 4.32 16.00
N PRO A 286 -10.98 4.16 15.68
CA PRO A 286 -10.02 3.27 16.35
C PRO A 286 -9.70 3.59 17.83
N SER A 287 -10.64 4.17 18.56
CA SER A 287 -10.55 4.57 19.96
C SER A 287 -11.90 4.59 20.68
N ALA A 288 -13.03 4.31 20.00
CA ALA A 288 -14.36 4.47 20.58
C ALA A 288 -14.63 3.62 21.84
N ASP A 289 -13.92 2.51 21.99
CA ASP A 289 -14.08 1.56 23.10
C ASP A 289 -12.81 1.45 23.98
N ASN A 290 -11.84 2.37 23.85
CA ASN A 290 -10.60 2.31 24.63
C ASN A 290 -10.71 3.16 25.90
N GLU A 291 -10.97 2.50 27.04
CA GLU A 291 -11.12 3.10 28.37
C GLU A 291 -9.96 4.05 28.71
N SER A 292 -8.72 3.68 28.35
CA SER A 292 -7.51 4.47 28.59
C SER A 292 -7.54 5.80 27.83
N VAL A 293 -8.11 5.83 26.61
CA VAL A 293 -8.26 7.07 25.83
C VAL A 293 -9.29 8.00 26.46
N THR A 294 -10.45 7.46 26.87
CA THR A 294 -11.49 8.23 27.53
C THR A 294 -10.99 8.81 28.86
N TRP A 295 -10.27 8.01 29.65
CA TRP A 295 -9.70 8.46 30.91
C TRP A 295 -8.77 9.68 30.72
N VAL A 296 -7.87 9.65 29.72
CA VAL A 296 -6.97 10.78 29.45
C VAL A 296 -7.75 12.03 29.07
N GLN A 297 -8.76 11.90 28.20
CA GLN A 297 -9.56 13.04 27.76
C GLN A 297 -10.35 13.71 28.90
N ASP A 298 -10.71 12.94 29.93
CA ASP A 298 -11.50 13.44 31.06
C ASP A 298 -10.62 13.92 32.23
N ASN A 299 -9.34 13.50 32.33
CA ASN A 299 -8.46 13.79 33.48
C ASN A 299 -7.24 14.66 33.15
N CYS A 300 -6.90 14.86 31.88
CA CYS A 300 -5.71 15.62 31.47
C CYS A 300 -6.06 16.93 30.76
N GLU A 301 -5.15 17.89 30.80
CA GLU A 301 -5.36 19.22 30.22
C GLU A 301 -5.01 19.23 28.72
N LYS A 302 -5.85 19.85 27.89
CA LYS A 302 -5.58 20.00 26.46
C LYS A 302 -4.52 21.10 26.25
N VAL A 303 -3.46 20.77 25.53
CA VAL A 303 -2.40 21.72 25.20
C VAL A 303 -2.88 22.66 24.07
N PRO A 304 -2.75 24.00 24.24
CA PRO A 304 -3.12 24.96 23.20
C PRO A 304 -2.43 24.66 21.86
N GLU A 305 -3.18 24.69 20.77
CA GLU A 305 -2.72 24.22 19.45
C GLU A 305 -1.58 25.08 18.89
N GLU A 306 -1.57 26.38 19.21
CA GLU A 306 -0.52 27.33 18.84
C GLU A 306 0.88 26.97 19.34
N LEU A 307 1.00 26.04 20.30
CA LEU A 307 2.28 25.61 20.85
C LEU A 307 2.91 24.43 20.10
N TRP A 308 2.10 23.64 19.40
CA TRP A 308 2.54 22.34 18.86
C TRP A 308 2.07 22.04 17.44
N LYS A 309 1.15 22.83 16.87
CA LYS A 309 0.76 22.73 15.46
C LYS A 309 1.40 23.85 14.64
N SER A 310 1.95 23.49 13.49
CA SER A 310 2.42 24.46 12.50
C SER A 310 1.26 25.12 11.75
N PRO A 311 1.37 26.40 11.36
CA PRO A 311 0.34 27.08 10.57
C PRO A 311 0.19 26.52 9.14
N GLU A 312 1.18 25.80 8.61
CA GLU A 312 1.12 25.16 7.28
C GLU A 312 0.17 23.95 7.26
N GLU A 313 -0.04 23.28 8.40
CA GLU A 313 -1.07 22.24 8.50
C GLU A 313 -2.47 22.81 8.22
N GLU A 314 -2.78 24.07 8.56
CA GLU A 314 -4.09 24.65 8.23
C GLU A 314 -4.30 24.85 6.71
N GLU A 315 -3.23 25.12 5.94
CA GLU A 315 -3.30 25.47 4.52
C GLU A 315 -3.17 24.27 3.55
N GLU A 316 -2.29 23.29 3.79
CA GLU A 316 -2.25 22.05 2.96
C GLU A 316 -3.52 21.20 3.11
N GLN A 317 -4.28 21.44 4.17
CA GLN A 317 -5.59 20.86 4.43
C GLN A 317 -6.74 21.48 3.61
N GLY A 318 -6.48 22.53 2.81
CA GLY A 318 -7.45 23.10 1.87
C GLY A 318 -7.71 22.23 0.62
N GLY A 319 -6.86 21.23 0.35
CA GLY A 319 -6.96 20.35 -0.82
C GLY A 319 -7.53 18.95 -0.57
N GLY A 320 -7.64 18.54 0.70
CA GLY A 320 -8.19 17.24 1.10
C GLY A 320 -9.65 17.39 1.54
N GLY A 321 -10.56 16.60 0.98
CA GLY A 321 -11.97 16.63 1.35
C GLY A 321 -12.23 16.51 2.87
N PRO A 322 -13.44 16.87 3.33
CA PRO A 322 -13.79 17.24 4.72
C PRO A 322 -13.73 16.10 5.79
N GLY A 323 -12.74 15.20 5.73
CA GLY A 323 -12.65 14.06 6.66
C GLY A 323 -11.24 13.49 6.84
N GLY A 324 -10.18 14.28 6.64
CA GLY A 324 -8.80 13.83 6.87
C GLY A 324 -8.53 13.53 8.35
N PRO A 325 -7.92 12.38 8.72
CA PRO A 325 -7.71 11.96 10.12
C PRO A 325 -6.74 12.83 10.94
N GLY A 326 -6.04 13.78 10.31
CA GLY A 326 -5.20 14.77 11.00
C GLY A 326 -5.98 15.98 11.57
N ARG A 327 -7.20 16.24 11.06
CA ARG A 327 -7.99 17.43 11.44
C ARG A 327 -8.58 17.43 12.84
N ALA A 328 -8.56 16.29 13.50
CA ALA A 328 -9.14 16.12 14.82
C ALA A 328 -8.13 15.47 15.74
N GLN A 329 -6.86 15.89 15.72
CA GLN A 329 -5.91 15.51 16.75
C GLN A 329 -5.81 16.59 17.82
N ALA A 330 -5.74 16.15 19.07
CA ALA A 330 -5.50 16.97 20.24
C ALA A 330 -4.35 16.37 21.05
N LEU A 331 -3.48 17.25 21.55
CA LEU A 331 -2.41 16.91 22.47
C LEU A 331 -2.88 17.18 23.91
N TYR A 332 -2.73 16.20 24.79
CA TYR A 332 -3.07 16.30 26.21
C TYR A 332 -1.79 16.21 27.06
N ASP A 333 -1.73 17.00 28.12
CA ASP A 333 -0.69 17.01 29.15
C ASP A 333 -1.26 16.51 30.48
N CYS A 334 -0.73 15.38 30.97
CA CYS A 334 -1.17 14.75 32.21
C CYS A 334 -0.26 15.06 33.41
N ALA A 335 0.65 16.04 33.33
CA ALA A 335 1.59 16.36 34.42
C ALA A 335 0.94 16.77 35.77
N ALA A 336 -0.37 17.02 35.80
CA ALA A 336 -1.09 17.49 36.98
C ALA A 336 -2.21 16.54 37.49
N GLY A 337 -2.47 15.40 36.84
CA GLY A 337 -3.62 14.54 37.14
C GLY A 337 -3.46 13.54 38.31
N GLY A 338 -2.26 13.46 38.90
CA GLY A 338 -1.91 12.48 39.94
C GLY A 338 -1.89 13.04 41.36
N SER A 339 -3.00 13.62 41.84
CA SER A 339 -3.13 14.02 43.26
C SER A 339 -4.47 13.62 43.86
#